data_AF-A0A2U9IS67-F1
#
_entry.id   AF-A0A2U9IS67-F1
#
_cell.length_a   1.000
_cell.length_b   1.000
_cell.length_c   1.000
_cell.angle_alpha   90.00
_cell.angle_beta   90.00
_cell.angle_gamma   90.00
#
_symmetry.space_group_name_H-M   'P 1'
#
loop_
_entity.id
_entity.type
_entity.pdbx_description
1 polymer ?
#
loop_
_entity_poly.entity_id
_entity_poly.type
_entity_poly.pdbx_seq_one_letter_code
_entity_poly.pdbx_strand_id
1 'polypeptide(L)'
;MSVDVDNGLFPSQTVMEGSGEAVAHIVAAASVLKSMGELSLDVVEIVRKYVDNWIMSMVPLDYIPGMAEYLGGKLNKSILDVPNEVSEEEFGETLEIITSVKKSLDMGEIPYNFGDAEVRIDRVFRGLGLDANDFGRFVGEVNLLEKMKRTITLFVLAIGIASVRDKLWIVESQ
;
A
#
# COMPACT_ATOMS: atom_id res chain seq x y z
N MET A 1 -3.85 -50.61 -4.61
CA MET A 1 -4.65 -49.44 -4.24
C MET A 1 -3.69 -48.37 -3.75
N SER A 2 -3.21 -47.54 -4.67
CA SER A 2 -2.43 -46.34 -4.34
C SER A 2 -3.40 -45.18 -4.19
N VAL A 3 -3.33 -44.49 -3.07
CA VAL A 3 -4.12 -43.30 -2.81
C VAL A 3 -3.40 -42.13 -3.47
N ASP A 4 -4.06 -41.49 -4.43
CA ASP A 4 -3.65 -40.23 -5.03
C ASP A 4 -3.53 -39.18 -3.92
N VAL A 5 -2.31 -38.66 -3.74
CA VAL A 5 -2.08 -37.47 -2.92
C VAL A 5 -2.37 -36.27 -3.80
N ASP A 6 -3.54 -35.69 -3.56
CA ASP A 6 -4.03 -34.46 -4.14
C ASP A 6 -2.97 -33.35 -3.95
N ASN A 7 -2.30 -32.99 -5.04
CA ASN A 7 -1.36 -31.88 -5.10
C ASN A 7 -2.18 -30.59 -4.98
N GLY A 8 -2.32 -30.13 -3.74
CA GLY A 8 -2.86 -28.82 -3.43
C GLY A 8 -2.17 -27.75 -4.28
N LEU A 9 -2.99 -27.05 -5.07
CA LEU A 9 -2.61 -25.90 -5.87
C LEU A 9 -1.85 -24.89 -5.01
N PHE A 10 -0.53 -24.86 -5.15
CA PHE A 10 0.25 -23.66 -4.89
C PHE A 10 -0.23 -22.59 -5.88
N PRO A 11 -0.66 -21.39 -5.46
CA PRO A 11 -0.91 -20.30 -6.38
C PRO A 11 0.44 -19.71 -6.80
N SER A 12 1.22 -20.48 -7.54
CA SER A 12 2.46 -20.02 -8.17
C SER A 12 2.12 -19.56 -9.58
N GLN A 13 2.38 -18.28 -9.85
CA GLN A 13 2.46 -17.59 -11.15
C GLN A 13 1.36 -16.56 -11.50
N THR A 14 0.12 -16.66 -11.02
CA THR A 14 -0.94 -15.67 -11.36
C THR A 14 -0.89 -14.35 -10.57
N VAL A 15 -0.22 -14.32 -9.42
CA VAL A 15 -0.08 -13.09 -8.61
C VAL A 15 0.88 -12.08 -9.27
N MET A 16 1.74 -12.55 -10.17
CA MET A 16 2.82 -11.76 -10.76
C MET A 16 2.36 -10.75 -11.82
N GLU A 17 1.23 -11.00 -12.48
CA GLU A 17 0.63 -10.09 -13.46
C GLU A 17 -0.25 -9.01 -12.80
N GLY A 18 -0.73 -9.25 -11.57
CA GLY A 18 -1.72 -8.39 -10.92
C GLY A 18 -1.18 -7.16 -10.20
N SER A 19 0.10 -7.12 -9.78
CA SER A 19 0.61 -5.98 -9.00
C SER A 19 0.85 -4.75 -9.88
N GLY A 20 1.42 -4.92 -11.08
CA GLY A 20 1.64 -3.82 -12.03
C GLY A 20 0.32 -3.30 -12.62
N GLU A 21 -0.60 -4.22 -12.95
CA GLU A 21 -1.96 -3.87 -13.41
C GLU A 21 -2.74 -3.14 -12.32
N ALA A 22 -2.73 -3.62 -11.07
CA ALA A 22 -3.38 -2.95 -9.94
C ALA A 22 -2.80 -1.54 -9.71
N VAL A 23 -1.48 -1.38 -9.78
CA VAL A 23 -0.82 -0.08 -9.64
C VAL A 23 -1.21 0.88 -10.75
N ALA A 24 -1.17 0.44 -12.01
CA ALA A 24 -1.59 1.23 -13.16
C ALA A 24 -3.06 1.65 -13.05
N HIS A 25 -3.94 0.77 -12.55
CA HIS A 25 -5.35 1.09 -12.36
C HIS A 25 -5.64 1.98 -11.15
N ILE A 26 -4.90 1.85 -10.04
CA ILE A 26 -4.98 2.77 -8.90
C ILE A 26 -4.65 4.19 -9.38
N VAL A 27 -3.57 4.33 -10.14
CA VAL A 27 -3.09 5.59 -10.68
C VAL A 27 -4.06 6.15 -11.73
N ALA A 28 -4.47 5.34 -12.70
CA ALA A 28 -5.41 5.76 -13.75
C ALA A 28 -6.78 6.16 -13.19
N ALA A 29 -7.30 5.41 -12.21
CA ALA A 29 -8.54 5.75 -11.55
C ALA A 29 -8.38 7.06 -10.76
N ALA A 30 -7.32 7.23 -9.96
CA ALA A 30 -7.05 8.48 -9.25
C ALA A 30 -6.93 9.70 -10.21
N SER A 31 -6.32 9.52 -11.38
CA SER A 31 -6.14 10.52 -12.43
C SER A 31 -7.44 11.01 -13.05
N VAL A 32 -8.22 10.06 -13.56
CA VAL A 32 -9.50 10.34 -14.24
C VAL A 32 -10.46 11.04 -13.28
N LEU A 33 -10.48 10.62 -12.01
CA LEU A 33 -11.33 11.15 -10.95
C LEU A 33 -11.07 12.63 -10.65
N LYS A 34 -9.81 13.08 -10.64
CA LYS A 34 -9.47 14.49 -10.42
C LYS A 34 -9.94 15.37 -11.58
N SER A 35 -9.98 14.82 -12.80
CA SER A 35 -10.36 15.55 -14.01
C SER A 35 -11.88 15.72 -14.20
N MET A 36 -12.69 14.80 -13.65
CA MET A 36 -14.13 14.74 -13.91
C MET A 36 -15.00 15.53 -12.94
N GLY A 37 -14.46 16.03 -11.82
CA GLY A 37 -15.19 16.89 -10.86
C GLY A 37 -16.30 16.22 -10.06
N GLU A 38 -16.74 15.01 -10.45
CA GLU A 38 -17.71 14.18 -9.73
C GLU A 38 -17.11 12.82 -9.38
N LEU A 39 -16.84 12.63 -8.09
CA LEU A 39 -16.48 11.33 -7.52
C LEU A 39 -17.76 10.50 -7.33
N SER A 40 -17.96 9.48 -8.17
CA SER A 40 -19.03 8.50 -7.95
C SER A 40 -18.58 7.36 -7.04
N LEU A 41 -19.51 6.77 -6.29
CA LEU A 41 -19.25 5.65 -5.39
C LEU A 41 -18.65 4.44 -6.13
N ASP A 42 -19.17 4.14 -7.31
CA ASP A 42 -18.69 3.03 -8.16
C ASP A 42 -17.18 3.14 -8.46
N VAL A 43 -16.67 4.36 -8.65
CA VAL A 43 -15.27 4.56 -9.00
C VAL A 43 -14.38 4.45 -7.75
N VAL A 44 -14.84 4.91 -6.59
CA VAL A 44 -14.14 4.66 -5.32
C VAL A 44 -14.04 3.16 -5.05
N GLU A 45 -15.10 2.41 -5.31
CA GLU A 45 -15.08 0.95 -5.20
C GLU A 45 -14.07 0.30 -6.16
N ILE A 46 -13.95 0.80 -7.38
CA ILE A 46 -12.94 0.34 -8.34
C ILE A 46 -11.52 0.59 -7.80
N VAL A 47 -11.22 1.81 -7.31
CA VAL A 47 -9.92 2.13 -6.70
C VAL A 47 -9.64 1.18 -5.53
N ARG A 48 -10.62 1.00 -4.64
CA ARG A 48 -10.51 0.10 -3.48
C ARG A 48 -10.19 -1.32 -3.92
N LYS A 49 -10.88 -1.86 -4.91
CA LYS A 49 -10.64 -3.22 -5.43
C LYS A 49 -9.21 -3.39 -5.96
N TYR A 50 -8.67 -2.40 -6.66
CA TYR A 50 -7.28 -2.48 -7.14
C TYR A 50 -6.27 -2.32 -6.00
N VAL A 51 -6.55 -1.45 -5.02
CA VAL A 51 -5.72 -1.36 -3.80
C VAL A 51 -5.73 -2.69 -3.05
N ASP A 52 -6.87 -3.33 -2.88
CA ASP A 52 -6.99 -4.64 -2.23
C ASP A 52 -6.18 -5.70 -2.99
N ASN A 53 -6.29 -5.75 -4.31
CA ASN A 53 -5.49 -6.66 -5.15
C ASN A 53 -3.97 -6.42 -4.99
N TRP A 54 -3.55 -5.16 -4.92
CA TRP A 54 -2.16 -4.83 -4.67
C TRP A 54 -1.72 -5.25 -3.26
N ILE A 55 -2.52 -4.98 -2.23
CA ILE A 55 -2.25 -5.41 -0.84
C ILE A 55 -2.09 -6.93 -0.76
N MET A 56 -2.91 -7.70 -1.49
CA MET A 56 -2.79 -9.16 -1.55
C MET A 56 -1.42 -9.62 -2.08
N SER A 57 -0.77 -8.84 -2.95
CA SER A 57 0.59 -9.11 -3.43
C SER A 57 1.68 -8.75 -2.41
N MET A 58 1.33 -8.02 -1.34
CA MET A 58 2.25 -7.55 -0.30
C MET A 58 2.28 -8.46 0.94
N VAL A 59 1.31 -9.37 1.08
CA VAL A 59 1.21 -10.32 2.21
C VAL A 59 2.31 -11.40 2.09
N PRO A 60 2.96 -11.83 3.21
CA PRO A 60 2.68 -11.48 4.60
C PRO A 60 3.30 -10.13 5.03
N LEU A 61 2.61 -9.40 5.90
CA LEU A 61 3.09 -8.13 6.47
C LEU A 61 3.65 -8.34 7.88
N ASP A 62 4.67 -7.57 8.23
CA ASP A 62 5.27 -7.56 9.58
C ASP A 62 4.44 -6.64 10.50
N TYR A 63 3.21 -7.07 10.75
CA TYR A 63 2.19 -6.31 11.46
C TYR A 63 2.39 -6.36 12.98
N ILE A 64 2.33 -5.20 13.62
CA ILE A 64 2.26 -5.08 15.08
C ILE A 64 0.84 -4.63 15.46
N PRO A 65 0.19 -5.27 16.45
CA PRO A 65 -1.08 -4.82 16.98
C PRO A 65 -1.07 -3.32 17.31
N GLY A 66 -2.11 -2.59 16.88
CA GLY A 66 -2.23 -1.14 17.06
C GLY A 66 -1.69 -0.28 15.91
N MET A 67 -1.01 -0.87 14.91
CA MET A 67 -0.53 -0.13 13.74
C MET A 67 -1.68 0.49 12.93
N ALA A 68 -2.70 -0.31 12.63
CA ALA A 68 -3.83 0.14 11.81
C ALA A 68 -4.64 1.24 12.51
N GLU A 69 -4.90 1.07 13.81
CA GLU A 69 -5.63 2.05 14.63
C GLU A 69 -4.85 3.37 14.74
N TYR A 70 -3.53 3.28 14.93
CA TYR A 70 -2.67 4.46 14.98
C TYR A 70 -2.66 5.22 13.64
N LEU A 71 -2.47 4.51 12.52
CA LEU A 71 -2.51 5.11 11.18
C LEU A 71 -3.89 5.69 10.88
N GLY A 72 -4.96 4.97 11.19
CA GLY A 72 -6.34 5.43 11.03
C GLY A 72 -6.65 6.69 11.84
N GLY A 73 -6.09 6.84 13.04
CA GLY A 73 -6.23 8.06 13.83
C GLY A 73 -5.48 9.28 13.28
N LYS A 74 -4.44 9.05 12.47
CA LYS A 74 -3.54 10.10 11.94
C LYS A 74 -3.85 10.51 10.50
N LEU A 75 -4.26 9.56 9.66
CA LEU A 75 -4.66 9.81 8.29
C LEU A 75 -5.80 10.83 8.27
N ASN A 76 -5.71 11.85 7.42
CA ASN A 76 -6.78 12.85 7.27
C ASN A 76 -7.08 13.16 5.80
N LYS A 77 -6.37 12.51 4.88
CA LYS A 77 -6.55 12.62 3.42
C LYS A 77 -6.88 11.25 2.81
N SER A 78 -7.49 11.29 1.64
CA SER A 78 -7.78 10.11 0.82
C SER A 78 -6.58 9.75 -0.05
N ILE A 79 -6.55 8.51 -0.56
CA ILE A 79 -5.59 8.10 -1.60
C ILE A 79 -5.67 9.01 -2.84
N LEU A 80 -6.84 9.57 -3.11
CA LEU A 80 -7.07 10.50 -4.22
C LEU A 80 -6.41 11.87 -4.04
N ASP A 81 -5.96 12.18 -2.83
CA ASP A 81 -5.23 13.42 -2.54
C ASP A 81 -3.71 13.27 -2.74
N VAL A 82 -3.19 12.04 -2.89
CA VAL A 82 -1.75 11.78 -3.14
C VAL A 82 -1.24 12.49 -4.41
N PRO A 83 -1.99 12.53 -5.54
CA PRO A 83 -1.62 13.30 -6.74
C PRO A 83 -1.44 14.81 -6.55
N ASN A 84 -1.71 15.36 -5.37
CA ASN A 84 -1.42 16.76 -5.05
C ASN A 84 0.04 16.98 -4.62
N GLU A 85 0.70 15.94 -4.09
CA GLU A 85 2.09 16.01 -3.62
C GLU A 85 3.05 15.19 -4.50
N VAL A 86 2.57 14.09 -5.08
CA VAL A 86 3.35 13.13 -5.86
C VAL A 86 2.69 12.96 -7.22
N SER A 87 3.45 12.96 -8.33
CA SER A 87 2.82 12.72 -9.64
C SER A 87 2.25 11.31 -9.73
N GLU A 88 1.29 11.10 -10.62
CA GLU A 88 0.71 9.78 -10.89
C GLU A 88 1.76 8.74 -11.30
N GLU A 89 2.66 9.13 -12.20
CA GLU A 89 3.80 8.31 -12.62
C GLU A 89 4.70 7.97 -11.43
N GLU A 90 5.06 8.97 -10.61
CA GLU A 90 5.91 8.75 -9.44
C GLU A 90 5.22 7.85 -8.40
N PHE A 91 3.90 7.99 -8.21
CA PHE A 91 3.14 7.14 -7.30
C PHE A 91 3.10 5.69 -7.82
N GLY A 92 2.89 5.49 -9.13
CA GLY A 92 2.95 4.18 -9.76
C GLY A 92 4.31 3.50 -9.59
N GLU A 93 5.38 4.19 -9.97
CA GLU A 93 6.75 3.72 -9.75
C GLU A 93 7.03 3.38 -8.28
N THR A 94 6.49 4.18 -7.35
CA THR A 94 6.66 3.95 -5.92
C THR A 94 6.05 2.62 -5.49
N LEU A 95 4.82 2.32 -5.93
CA LEU A 95 4.17 1.05 -5.60
C LEU A 95 4.90 -0.15 -6.21
N GLU A 96 5.44 -0.01 -7.43
CA GLU A 96 6.26 -1.05 -8.08
C GLU A 96 7.57 -1.30 -7.33
N ILE A 97 8.31 -0.23 -6.99
CA ILE A 97 9.56 -0.30 -6.22
C ILE A 97 9.31 -0.99 -4.88
N ILE A 98 8.24 -0.62 -4.18
CA ILE A 98 7.87 -1.20 -2.89
C ILE A 98 7.54 -2.68 -3.00
N THR A 99 6.86 -3.09 -4.08
CA THR A 99 6.59 -4.50 -4.38
C THR A 99 7.89 -5.28 -4.60
N SER A 100 8.84 -4.71 -5.34
CA SER A 100 10.16 -5.31 -5.57
C SER A 100 10.97 -5.43 -4.28
N VAL A 101 11.04 -4.35 -3.50
CA VAL A 101 11.67 -4.29 -2.18
C VAL A 101 11.09 -5.35 -1.25
N LYS A 102 9.76 -5.48 -1.21
CA LYS A 102 9.08 -6.47 -0.36
C LYS A 102 9.50 -7.89 -0.71
N LYS A 103 9.60 -8.23 -2.00
CA LYS A 103 10.05 -9.57 -2.44
C LYS A 103 11.46 -9.88 -1.94
N SER A 104 12.39 -8.93 -2.04
CA SER A 104 13.75 -9.10 -1.51
C SER A 104 13.77 -9.27 0.01
N LEU A 105 12.98 -8.47 0.74
CA LEU A 105 12.87 -8.61 2.20
C LEU A 105 12.27 -9.95 2.64
N ASP A 106 11.33 -10.51 1.87
CA ASP A 106 10.75 -11.83 2.12
C ASP A 106 11.76 -12.97 1.91
N MET A 107 12.70 -12.78 0.99
CA MET A 107 13.85 -13.68 0.80
C MET A 107 14.93 -13.50 1.88
N GLY A 108 14.76 -12.53 2.78
CA GLY A 108 15.74 -12.21 3.83
C GLY A 108 16.92 -11.37 3.35
N GLU A 109 16.80 -10.76 2.17
CA GLU A 109 17.83 -9.92 1.56
C GLU A 109 17.62 -8.44 1.90
N ILE A 110 18.72 -7.68 1.94
CA ILE A 110 18.69 -6.22 2.10
C ILE A 110 18.64 -5.59 0.69
N PRO A 111 17.54 -4.95 0.29
CA PRO A 111 17.43 -4.34 -1.04
C PRO A 111 18.36 -3.14 -1.17
N TYR A 112 19.13 -3.07 -2.27
CA TYR A 112 20.05 -1.96 -2.53
C TYR A 112 19.33 -0.61 -2.73
N ASN A 113 18.08 -0.66 -3.20
CA ASN A 113 17.23 0.50 -3.48
C ASN A 113 16.32 0.87 -2.31
N PHE A 114 16.52 0.31 -1.11
CA PHE A 114 15.64 0.60 0.02
C PHE A 114 15.66 2.08 0.42
N GLY A 115 16.81 2.76 0.33
CA GLY A 115 16.90 4.20 0.60
C GLY A 115 16.04 5.04 -0.34
N ASP A 116 16.01 4.69 -1.63
CA ASP A 116 15.14 5.36 -2.61
C ASP A 116 13.67 5.07 -2.32
N ALA A 117 13.35 3.84 -1.90
CA ALA A 117 12.01 3.47 -1.48
C ALA A 117 11.56 4.27 -0.25
N GLU A 118 12.41 4.48 0.76
CA GLU A 118 12.09 5.29 1.94
C GLU A 118 11.76 6.75 1.57
N VAL A 119 12.55 7.36 0.68
CA VAL A 119 12.29 8.74 0.23
C VAL A 119 10.95 8.85 -0.49
N ARG A 120 10.62 7.87 -1.34
CA ARG A 120 9.34 7.84 -2.06
C ARG A 120 8.15 7.57 -1.13
N ILE A 121 8.31 6.64 -0.19
CA ILE A 121 7.33 6.36 0.88
C ILE A 121 7.00 7.64 1.65
N ASP A 122 8.02 8.41 2.03
CA ASP A 122 7.84 9.64 2.79
C ASP A 122 7.06 10.71 2.01
N ARG A 123 7.29 10.84 0.69
CA ARG A 123 6.51 11.76 -0.17
C ARG A 123 5.04 11.37 -0.24
N VAL A 124 4.76 10.08 -0.39
CA VAL A 124 3.37 9.58 -0.41
C VAL A 124 2.71 9.74 0.96
N PHE A 125 3.43 9.50 2.06
CA PHE A 125 2.92 9.78 3.41
C PHE A 125 2.53 11.25 3.58
N ARG A 126 3.34 12.19 3.11
CA ARG A 126 2.97 13.62 3.10
C ARG A 126 1.71 13.89 2.26
N GLY A 127 1.61 13.21 1.12
CA GLY A 127 0.39 13.16 0.29
C GLY A 127 -0.86 12.74 1.06
N LEU A 128 -0.70 11.80 2.00
CA LEU A 128 -1.75 11.28 2.88
C LEU A 128 -1.93 12.07 4.19
N GLY A 129 -1.13 13.13 4.41
CA GLY A 129 -1.16 13.93 5.64
C GLY A 129 -0.47 13.26 6.84
N LEU A 130 0.43 12.32 6.57
CA LEU A 130 1.22 11.61 7.57
C LEU A 130 2.65 12.14 7.63
N ASP A 131 3.26 12.03 8.82
CA ASP A 131 4.69 12.29 9.04
C ASP A 131 5.38 10.97 9.40
N ALA A 132 6.42 10.59 8.65
CA ALA A 132 7.17 9.35 8.91
C ALA A 132 7.81 9.32 10.31
N ASN A 133 8.10 10.49 10.90
CA ASN A 133 8.66 10.59 12.24
C ASN A 133 7.68 10.09 13.32
N ASP A 134 6.37 10.13 13.05
CA ASP A 134 5.35 9.64 13.99
C ASP A 134 5.38 8.12 14.16
N PHE A 135 6.10 7.39 13.32
CA PHE A 135 6.12 5.92 13.32
C PHE A 135 7.25 5.32 14.15
N GLY A 136 8.07 6.14 14.80
CA GLY A 136 9.21 5.69 15.61
C GLY A 136 8.89 4.60 16.63
N ARG A 137 7.65 4.53 17.14
CA ARG A 137 7.19 3.47 18.05
C ARG A 137 7.09 2.07 17.42
N PHE A 138 6.95 1.99 16.11
CA PHE A 138 6.82 0.73 15.38
C PHE A 138 8.15 0.32 14.75
N VAL A 139 8.96 1.29 14.32
CA VAL A 139 10.24 1.05 13.64
C VAL A 139 11.47 1.26 14.54
N GLY A 140 11.27 1.68 15.79
CA GLY A 140 12.33 1.94 16.77
C GLY A 140 12.86 0.68 17.44
N GLU A 141 14.15 0.69 17.78
CA GLU A 141 14.87 -0.34 18.55
C GLU A 141 14.80 -1.78 17.98
N VAL A 142 14.71 -1.92 16.66
CA VAL A 142 14.78 -3.22 15.98
C VAL A 142 15.98 -3.34 15.03
N ASN A 143 16.29 -4.57 14.62
CA ASN A 143 17.31 -4.80 13.61
C ASN A 143 16.90 -4.17 12.25
N LEU A 144 17.88 -3.93 11.40
CA LEU A 144 17.66 -3.23 10.13
C LEU A 144 16.61 -3.90 9.24
N LEU A 145 16.65 -5.23 9.11
CA LEU A 145 15.73 -5.97 8.25
C LEU A 145 14.28 -5.85 8.73
N GLU A 146 14.07 -5.98 10.03
CA GLU A 146 12.77 -5.82 10.66
C GLU A 146 12.27 -4.38 10.55
N LYS A 147 13.15 -3.39 10.73
CA LYS A 147 12.83 -1.98 10.46
C LYS A 147 12.30 -1.80 9.04
N MET A 148 13.00 -2.36 8.04
CA MET A 148 12.61 -2.29 6.64
C MET A 148 11.23 -2.92 6.38
N LYS A 149 11.00 -4.14 6.90
CA LYS A 149 9.71 -4.84 6.78
C LYS A 149 8.55 -4.07 7.40
N ARG A 150 8.78 -3.46 8.57
CA ARG A 150 7.77 -2.64 9.26
C ARG A 150 7.49 -1.34 8.54
N THR A 151 8.48 -0.67 7.96
CA THR A 151 8.26 0.51 7.11
C THR A 151 7.37 0.18 5.91
N ILE A 152 7.64 -0.93 5.23
CA ILE A 152 6.79 -1.40 4.12
C ILE A 152 5.39 -1.73 4.61
N THR A 153 5.26 -2.38 5.76
CA THR A 153 3.96 -2.71 6.36
C THR A 153 3.14 -1.46 6.67
N LEU A 154 3.75 -0.45 7.30
CA LEU A 154 3.11 0.84 7.58
C LEU A 154 2.64 1.52 6.29
N PHE A 155 3.47 1.49 5.26
CA PHE A 155 3.10 2.04 3.96
C PHE A 155 1.89 1.33 3.34
N VAL A 156 1.93 0.00 3.28
CA VAL A 156 0.82 -0.81 2.72
C VAL A 156 -0.48 -0.56 3.49
N LEU A 157 -0.43 -0.50 4.82
CA LEU A 157 -1.60 -0.19 5.65
C LEU A 157 -2.11 1.24 5.41
N ALA A 158 -1.22 2.23 5.28
CA ALA A 158 -1.63 3.60 5.02
C ALA A 158 -2.38 3.73 3.70
N ILE A 159 -1.89 3.08 2.64
CA ILE A 159 -2.56 3.03 1.33
C ILE A 159 -3.93 2.35 1.46
N GLY A 160 -4.01 1.20 2.14
CA GLY A 160 -5.27 0.48 2.35
C GLY A 160 -6.31 1.28 3.14
N ILE A 161 -5.89 1.94 4.23
CA ILE A 161 -6.82 2.77 5.02
C ILE A 161 -7.24 4.01 4.22
N ALA A 162 -6.31 4.66 3.51
CA ALA A 162 -6.59 5.85 2.72
C ALA A 162 -7.49 5.60 1.52
N SER A 163 -7.51 4.38 0.97
CA SER A 163 -8.42 4.01 -0.14
C SER A 163 -9.87 3.80 0.30
N VAL A 164 -10.09 3.51 1.59
CA VAL A 164 -11.42 3.37 2.20
C VAL A 164 -11.90 4.71 2.78
N ARG A 165 -10.97 5.62 3.06
CA ARG A 165 -11.28 6.92 3.69
C ARG A 165 -11.83 7.91 2.66
N ASP A 166 -13.14 7.90 2.50
CA ASP A 166 -13.85 8.91 1.73
C ASP A 166 -14.12 10.18 2.55
N LYS A 167 -14.22 11.33 1.85
CA LYS A 167 -14.84 12.55 2.38
C LYS A 167 -16.27 12.29 2.92
N LEU A 168 -16.95 11.25 2.43
CA LEU A 168 -18.28 10.80 2.88
C LEU A 168 -18.26 10.08 4.24
N TRP A 169 -17.16 9.40 4.58
CA TRP A 169 -17.07 8.63 5.84
C TRP A 169 -17.04 9.55 7.07
N ILE A 170 -16.69 10.83 6.89
CA ILE A 170 -16.52 11.81 7.97
C ILE A 170 -17.87 12.35 8.49
N VAL A 171 -18.97 12.18 7.75
CA VAL A 171 -20.25 12.83 8.10
C VAL A 171 -21.35 11.83 8.50
N GLU A 172 -21.35 10.61 7.95
CA GLU A 172 -22.45 9.65 8.20
C GLU A 172 -22.08 8.43 9.05
N SER A 173 -20.83 8.33 9.54
CA SER A 173 -20.38 7.18 10.35
C SER A 173 -20.20 7.46 11.85
N GLN A 174 -20.69 8.60 12.35
CA GLN A 174 -20.78 8.91 13.79
C GLN A 174 -22.21 8.97 14.30
#